data_AF-A0A1S1MWW3-F1
#
_entry.id   AF-A0A1S1MWW3-F1
#
_cell.length_a   1.000
_cell.length_b   1.000
_cell.length_c   1.000
_cell.angle_alpha   90.00
_cell.angle_beta   90.00
_cell.angle_gamma   90.00
#
_symmetry.space_group_name_H-M   'P 1'
#
loop_
_entity.id
_entity.type
_entity.pdbx_description
1 polymer ?
#
loop_
_entity_poly.entity_id
_entity_poly.type
_entity_poly.pdbx_seq_one_letter_code
_entity_poly.pdbx_strand_id
1 'polypeptide(L)'
;MPIPSPSDKPGPQIESANSTIEQLQAQNRQLQQQLLVAQQQTSAPAIQLANGDLSAVLSQQYQQEARDGLWADELELLINDFLYQSDLSHLVSLYSYGCKTTVCQVELVPSVPVDEFDEANWRAVSKKLFEQSWFKRFTMSTSSSTSERMQIYLSTQQVVDQ
;
A
#
# COMPACT_ATOMS: atom_id res chain seq x y z
N MET A 1 10.85 -14.35 71.46
CA MET A 1 10.10 -15.15 70.48
C MET A 1 10.29 -14.50 69.11
N PRO A 2 10.77 -15.21 68.08
CA PRO A 2 11.01 -14.63 66.75
C PRO A 2 9.73 -14.61 65.91
N ILE A 3 9.56 -13.52 65.14
CA ILE A 3 8.47 -13.30 64.19
C ILE A 3 8.88 -13.92 62.84
N PRO A 4 8.04 -14.70 62.14
CA PRO A 4 8.37 -15.18 60.80
C PRO A 4 8.00 -14.14 59.73
N SER A 5 8.93 -13.86 58.82
CA SER A 5 8.72 -13.04 57.62
C SER A 5 7.95 -13.80 56.54
N PRO A 6 7.07 -13.14 55.75
CA PRO A 6 6.43 -13.77 54.60
C PRO A 6 7.42 -13.83 53.42
N SER A 7 7.82 -15.04 53.03
CA SER A 7 8.38 -15.29 51.70
C SER A 7 7.24 -15.37 50.70
N ASP A 8 6.93 -14.27 50.02
CA ASP A 8 6.08 -14.28 48.82
C ASP A 8 6.86 -14.88 47.65
N LYS A 9 6.62 -16.17 47.38
CA LYS A 9 6.95 -16.77 46.09
C LYS A 9 5.85 -16.38 45.08
N PRO A 10 6.20 -15.87 43.89
CA PRO A 10 5.22 -15.65 42.83
C PRO A 10 4.46 -16.95 42.56
N GLY A 11 3.14 -16.89 42.51
CA GLY A 11 2.32 -18.07 42.24
C GLY A 11 2.58 -18.64 40.83
N PRO A 12 2.29 -19.93 40.60
CA PRO A 12 2.60 -20.65 39.35
C PRO A 12 1.98 -20.02 38.08
N GLN A 13 0.95 -19.18 38.24
CA GLN A 13 0.32 -18.44 37.14
C GLN A 13 1.21 -17.29 36.61
N ILE A 14 2.02 -16.68 37.47
CA ILE A 14 2.93 -15.58 37.11
C ILE A 14 4.14 -16.13 36.33
N GLU A 15 4.64 -17.31 36.72
CA GLU A 15 5.72 -18.00 36.02
C GLU A 15 5.29 -18.46 34.62
N SER A 16 4.06 -18.99 34.47
CA SER A 16 3.52 -19.33 33.16
C SER A 16 3.30 -18.12 32.25
N ALA A 17 2.85 -16.99 32.82
CA ALA A 17 2.65 -15.76 32.07
C ALA A 17 4.00 -15.19 31.59
N ASN A 18 5.03 -15.19 32.45
CA ASN A 18 6.37 -14.76 32.08
C ASN A 18 6.99 -15.63 30.98
N SER A 19 6.84 -16.95 31.07
CA SER A 19 7.27 -17.88 30.01
C SER A 19 6.58 -17.59 28.66
N THR A 20 5.28 -17.29 28.70
CA THR A 20 4.51 -16.95 27.49
C THR A 20 4.97 -15.63 26.89
N ILE A 21 5.26 -14.62 27.72
CA ILE A 21 5.79 -13.32 27.28
C ILE A 21 7.16 -13.50 26.61
N GLU A 22 8.05 -14.31 27.19
CA GLU A 22 9.37 -14.60 26.62
C GLU A 22 9.27 -15.30 25.26
N GLN A 23 8.37 -16.28 25.12
CA GLN A 23 8.09 -16.92 23.83
C GLN A 23 7.58 -15.94 22.78
N LEU A 24 6.62 -15.09 23.14
CA LEU A 24 6.07 -14.09 22.22
C LEU A 24 7.14 -13.08 21.80
N GLN A 25 8.00 -12.64 22.72
CA GLN A 25 9.11 -11.75 22.40
C GLN A 25 10.15 -12.41 21.47
N ALA A 26 10.44 -13.69 21.68
CA ALA A 26 11.33 -14.45 20.79
C ALA A 26 10.74 -14.58 19.38
N GLN A 27 9.45 -14.92 19.27
CA GLN A 27 8.75 -14.97 17.99
C GLN A 27 8.70 -13.60 17.31
N ASN A 28 8.44 -12.53 18.07
CA ASN A 28 8.39 -11.18 17.52
C ASN A 28 9.75 -10.76 16.94
N ARG A 29 10.86 -11.04 17.66
CA ARG A 29 12.22 -10.80 17.16
C ARG A 29 12.52 -11.60 15.89
N GLN A 30 12.11 -12.87 15.86
CA GLN A 30 12.32 -13.72 14.69
C GLN A 30 11.54 -13.22 13.47
N LEU A 31 10.27 -12.81 13.66
CA LEU A 31 9.45 -12.22 12.61
C LEU A 31 10.04 -10.89 12.11
N GLN A 32 10.54 -10.04 13.02
CA GLN A 32 11.21 -8.79 12.65
C GLN A 32 12.47 -9.05 11.80
N GLN A 33 13.27 -10.06 12.14
CA GLN A 33 14.43 -10.45 11.34
C GLN A 33 14.03 -10.97 9.96
N GLN A 34 13.01 -11.81 9.89
CA GLN A 34 12.49 -12.33 8.61
C GLN A 34 11.93 -11.21 7.74
N LEU A 35 11.23 -10.24 8.33
CA LEU A 35 10.77 -9.03 7.64
C LEU A 35 11.95 -8.20 7.11
N LEU A 36 13.02 -8.03 7.89
CA LEU A 36 14.20 -7.28 7.47
C LEU A 36 14.90 -7.95 6.27
N VAL A 37 15.03 -9.28 6.31
CA VAL A 37 15.62 -10.08 5.23
C VAL A 37 14.74 -10.04 3.98
N ALA A 38 13.42 -10.20 4.14
CA ALA A 38 12.48 -10.10 3.04
C ALA A 38 12.53 -8.71 2.39
N GLN A 39 12.52 -7.64 3.20
CA GLN A 39 12.65 -6.25 2.72
C GLN A 39 13.93 -6.05 1.93
N GLN A 40 15.07 -6.54 2.43
CA GLN A 40 16.36 -6.45 1.72
C GLN A 40 16.34 -7.19 0.39
N GLN A 41 15.71 -8.36 0.32
CA GLN A 41 15.58 -9.15 -0.90
C GLN A 41 14.60 -8.56 -1.92
N THR A 42 13.60 -7.80 -1.45
CA THR A 42 12.62 -7.10 -2.29
C THR A 42 12.98 -5.65 -2.58
N SER A 43 14.15 -5.16 -2.17
CA SER A 43 14.61 -3.80 -2.47
C SER A 43 14.86 -3.67 -3.97
N ALA A 44 13.81 -3.39 -4.73
CA ALA A 44 13.96 -3.04 -6.12
C ALA A 44 14.77 -1.72 -6.19
N PRO A 45 15.68 -1.58 -7.16
CA PRO A 45 16.57 -0.43 -7.25
C PRO A 45 15.75 0.87 -7.27
N ALA A 46 16.26 1.91 -6.61
CA ALA A 46 15.59 3.21 -6.62
C ALA A 46 15.46 3.73 -8.05
N ILE A 47 14.34 4.35 -8.35
CA ILE A 47 14.09 4.97 -9.64
C ILE A 47 14.97 6.24 -9.73
N GLN A 48 15.82 6.30 -10.75
CA GLN A 48 16.69 7.44 -11.02
C GLN A 48 16.01 8.36 -12.04
N LEU A 49 15.63 9.58 -11.64
CA LEU A 49 15.09 10.57 -12.57
C LEU A 49 16.23 11.38 -13.19
N ALA A 50 16.77 10.89 -14.31
CA ALA A 50 17.66 11.69 -15.14
C ALA A 50 16.82 12.69 -15.97
N ASN A 51 16.44 13.82 -15.38
CA ASN A 51 15.76 14.96 -16.04
C ASN A 51 14.40 14.69 -16.71
N GLY A 52 13.57 13.76 -16.22
CA GLY A 52 12.37 13.28 -16.94
C GLY A 52 11.09 13.13 -16.13
N ASP A 53 9.96 13.20 -16.85
CA ASP A 53 8.58 13.01 -16.37
C ASP A 53 8.40 11.65 -15.67
N LEU A 54 8.11 11.69 -14.36
CA LEU A 54 7.85 10.50 -13.53
C LEU A 54 6.78 9.57 -14.14
N SER A 55 5.78 10.12 -14.82
CA SER A 55 4.75 9.34 -15.50
C SER A 55 5.32 8.48 -16.63
N ALA A 56 6.22 9.05 -17.43
CA ALA A 56 6.89 8.33 -18.51
C ALA A 56 7.78 7.20 -17.98
N VAL A 57 8.51 7.45 -16.88
CA VAL A 57 9.38 6.45 -16.25
C VAL A 57 8.56 5.27 -15.70
N LEU A 58 7.50 5.55 -14.94
CA LEU A 58 6.65 4.50 -14.36
C LEU A 58 5.89 3.72 -15.44
N SER A 59 5.43 4.39 -16.50
CA SER A 59 4.83 3.75 -17.67
C SER A 59 5.81 2.80 -18.36
N GLN A 60 7.04 3.24 -18.62
CA GLN A 60 8.06 2.41 -19.24
C GLN A 60 8.38 1.18 -18.38
N GLN A 61 8.51 1.37 -17.06
CA GLN A 61 8.76 0.29 -16.13
C GLN A 61 7.60 -0.73 -16.10
N TYR A 62 6.36 -0.24 -16.10
CA TYR A 62 5.18 -1.08 -16.19
C TYR A 62 5.20 -1.94 -17.47
N GLN A 63 5.71 -1.44 -18.60
CA GLN A 63 5.80 -2.24 -19.82
C GLN A 63 6.89 -3.33 -19.78
N GLN A 64 7.96 -3.13 -19.00
CA GLN A 64 9.11 -4.02 -18.97
C GLN A 64 8.98 -5.15 -17.94
N GLU A 65 8.21 -4.94 -16.88
CA GLU A 65 8.10 -5.90 -15.79
C GLU A 65 7.09 -7.03 -16.05
N ALA A 66 7.36 -8.18 -15.44
CA ALA A 66 6.46 -9.33 -15.44
C ALA A 66 5.19 -9.01 -14.63
N ARG A 67 4.03 -9.50 -15.11
CA ARG A 67 2.75 -9.31 -14.42
C ARG A 67 2.74 -10.04 -13.08
N ASP A 68 2.31 -9.34 -12.04
CA ASP A 68 1.93 -9.93 -10.75
C ASP A 68 0.39 -9.99 -10.68
N GLY A 69 -0.16 -11.19 -10.87
CA GLY A 69 -1.61 -11.40 -10.87
C GLY A 69 -2.24 -11.23 -9.49
N LEU A 70 -1.59 -11.73 -8.44
CA LEU A 70 -2.13 -11.66 -7.08
C LEU A 70 -2.19 -10.21 -6.61
N TRP A 71 -1.13 -9.44 -6.88
CA TRP A 71 -1.13 -8.03 -6.49
C TRP A 71 -2.12 -7.21 -7.32
N ALA A 72 -2.30 -7.55 -8.61
CA ALA A 72 -3.30 -6.90 -9.46
C ALA A 72 -4.72 -7.12 -8.91
N ASP A 73 -5.07 -8.35 -8.55
CA ASP A 73 -6.39 -8.69 -8.04
C ASP A 73 -6.64 -8.08 -6.65
N GLU A 74 -5.61 -8.04 -5.79
CA GLU A 74 -5.69 -7.33 -4.51
C GLU A 74 -5.93 -5.83 -4.72
N LEU A 75 -5.23 -5.21 -5.68
CA LEU A 75 -5.41 -3.79 -5.99
C LEU A 75 -6.80 -3.50 -6.55
N GLU A 76 -7.35 -4.37 -7.40
CA GLU A 76 -8.72 -4.26 -7.90
C GLU A 76 -9.73 -4.19 -6.74
N LEU A 77 -9.64 -5.13 -5.80
CA LEU A 77 -10.52 -5.16 -4.63
C LEU A 77 -10.40 -3.88 -3.81
N LEU A 78 -9.18 -3.43 -3.54
CA LEU A 78 -8.95 -2.19 -2.79
C LEU A 78 -9.51 -0.94 -3.51
N ILE A 79 -9.43 -0.87 -4.83
CA ILE A 79 -9.98 0.23 -5.62
C ILE A 79 -11.50 0.19 -5.62
N ASN A 80 -12.11 -0.98 -5.82
CA ASN A 80 -13.56 -1.12 -5.80
C ASN A 80 -14.14 -0.80 -4.41
N ASP A 81 -13.50 -1.29 -3.34
CA ASP A 81 -13.87 -0.95 -1.96
C ASP A 81 -13.73 0.55 -1.71
N PHE A 82 -12.65 1.18 -2.19
CA PHE A 82 -12.46 2.62 -2.11
C PHE A 82 -13.61 3.39 -2.79
N LEU A 83 -13.95 3.01 -4.02
CA LEU A 83 -15.02 3.67 -4.79
C LEU A 83 -16.36 3.54 -4.06
N TYR A 84 -16.65 2.38 -3.47
CA TYR A 84 -17.88 2.15 -2.72
C TYR A 84 -17.89 2.94 -1.39
N GLN A 85 -16.87 2.79 -0.56
CA GLN A 85 -16.80 3.41 0.78
C GLN A 85 -16.73 4.93 0.71
N SER A 86 -16.18 5.48 -0.37
CA SER A 86 -16.06 6.93 -0.57
C SER A 86 -17.27 7.57 -1.24
N ASP A 87 -18.31 6.77 -1.53
CA ASP A 87 -19.49 7.14 -2.32
C ASP A 87 -19.12 7.74 -3.69
N LEU A 88 -18.20 7.06 -4.40
CA LEU A 88 -17.73 7.44 -5.73
C LEU A 88 -18.17 6.43 -6.81
N SER A 89 -18.65 5.24 -6.42
CA SER A 89 -19.04 4.18 -7.36
C SER A 89 -20.20 4.55 -8.29
N HIS A 90 -20.93 5.62 -7.99
CA HIS A 90 -21.97 6.17 -8.87
C HIS A 90 -21.43 7.20 -9.87
N LEU A 91 -20.25 7.78 -9.60
CA LEU A 91 -19.61 8.79 -10.46
C LEU A 91 -18.51 8.21 -11.34
N VAL A 92 -17.81 7.20 -10.84
CA VAL A 92 -16.58 6.66 -11.44
C VAL A 92 -16.54 5.15 -11.31
N SER A 93 -16.07 4.50 -12.36
CA SER A 93 -15.85 3.05 -12.42
C SER A 93 -14.40 2.71 -12.73
N LEU A 94 -13.94 1.58 -12.20
CA LEU A 94 -12.67 0.97 -12.57
C LEU A 94 -12.75 0.43 -14.01
N TYR A 95 -11.94 0.99 -14.91
CA TYR A 95 -11.89 0.58 -16.32
C TYR A 95 -10.83 -0.49 -16.56
N SER A 96 -9.61 -0.27 -16.05
CA SER A 96 -8.53 -1.23 -16.16
C SER A 96 -7.61 -1.15 -14.94
N TYR A 97 -6.95 -2.27 -14.66
CA TYR A 97 -5.96 -2.36 -13.60
C TYR A 97 -4.90 -3.39 -13.97
N GLY A 98 -3.74 -3.25 -13.37
CA GLY A 98 -2.76 -4.33 -13.33
C GLY A 98 -1.57 -3.95 -12.48
N CYS A 99 -0.91 -4.96 -11.94
CA CYS A 99 0.32 -4.80 -11.19
C CYS A 99 1.43 -5.64 -11.82
N LYS A 100 2.64 -5.10 -11.68
CA LYS A 100 3.90 -5.74 -11.97
C LYS A 100 4.66 -5.94 -10.66
N THR A 101 5.92 -6.36 -10.70
CA THR A 101 6.70 -6.60 -9.49
C THR A 101 6.83 -5.37 -8.59
N THR A 102 6.89 -4.16 -9.17
CA THR A 102 7.15 -2.92 -8.38
C THR A 102 6.17 -1.78 -8.68
N VAL A 103 5.43 -1.87 -9.78
CA VAL A 103 4.56 -0.80 -10.27
C VAL A 103 3.18 -1.33 -10.63
N CYS A 104 2.15 -0.59 -10.26
CA CYS A 104 0.77 -0.83 -10.68
C CYS A 104 0.26 0.31 -11.53
N GLN A 105 -0.64 -0.02 -12.46
CA GLN A 105 -1.42 0.91 -13.26
C GLN A 105 -2.89 0.71 -12.92
N VAL A 106 -3.61 1.82 -12.76
CA VAL A 106 -5.06 1.87 -12.56
C VAL A 106 -5.64 2.90 -13.51
N GLU A 107 -6.75 2.57 -14.15
CA GLU A 107 -7.51 3.50 -14.97
C GLU A 107 -8.96 3.57 -14.48
N LEU A 108 -9.40 4.79 -14.22
CA LEU A 108 -10.76 5.11 -13.81
C LEU A 108 -11.44 5.89 -14.94
N VAL A 109 -12.73 5.65 -15.16
CA VAL A 109 -13.56 6.38 -16.14
C VAL A 109 -14.83 6.89 -15.48
N PRO A 110 -15.38 8.04 -15.94
CA PRO A 110 -16.67 8.52 -15.47
C PRO A 110 -17.77 7.49 -15.78
N SER A 111 -18.67 7.28 -14.83
CA SER A 111 -19.90 6.51 -15.03
C SER A 111 -21.09 7.40 -15.42
N VAL A 112 -20.90 8.73 -15.38
CA VAL A 112 -21.85 9.75 -15.82
C VAL A 112 -21.41 10.36 -17.15
N PRO A 113 -22.31 11.01 -17.90
CA PRO A 113 -21.97 11.70 -19.15
C PRO A 113 -20.81 12.71 -19.00
N VAL A 114 -20.01 12.87 -20.05
CA VAL A 114 -18.78 13.71 -20.05
C VAL A 114 -19.08 15.19 -19.80
N ASP A 115 -20.30 15.65 -20.09
CA ASP A 115 -20.78 17.01 -19.80
C ASP A 115 -21.15 17.24 -18.33
N GLU A 116 -21.32 16.17 -17.54
CA GLU A 116 -21.60 16.22 -16.10
C GLU A 116 -20.37 15.90 -15.24
N PHE A 117 -19.27 15.43 -15.86
CA PHE A 117 -18.02 15.07 -15.17
C PHE A 117 -16.86 15.98 -15.60
N ASP A 118 -16.27 16.68 -14.64
CA ASP A 118 -15.21 17.67 -14.89
C ASP A 118 -13.92 17.40 -14.09
N GLU A 119 -12.93 18.29 -14.26
CA GLU A 119 -11.66 18.21 -13.53
C GLU A 119 -11.82 18.33 -12.01
N ALA A 120 -12.85 19.02 -11.51
CA ALA A 120 -13.10 19.14 -10.08
C ALA A 120 -13.53 17.79 -9.49
N ASN A 121 -14.32 17.01 -10.23
CA ASN A 121 -14.65 15.63 -9.87
C ASN A 121 -13.39 14.75 -9.80
N TRP A 122 -12.51 14.82 -10.80
CA TRP A 122 -11.23 14.09 -10.76
C TRP A 122 -10.38 14.48 -9.56
N ARG A 123 -10.26 15.77 -9.28
CA ARG A 123 -9.52 16.25 -8.10
C ARG A 123 -10.10 15.71 -6.79
N ALA A 124 -11.42 15.60 -6.69
CA ALA A 124 -12.09 15.01 -5.52
C ALA A 124 -11.78 13.50 -5.37
N VAL A 125 -11.78 12.76 -6.49
CA VAL A 125 -11.39 11.33 -6.53
C VAL A 125 -9.95 11.18 -6.06
N SER A 126 -8.99 11.92 -6.63
CA SER A 126 -7.58 11.85 -6.24
C SER A 126 -7.38 12.16 -4.77
N LYS A 127 -8.03 13.20 -4.25
CA LYS A 127 -7.93 13.56 -2.83
C LYS A 127 -8.37 12.41 -1.92
N LYS A 128 -9.56 11.85 -2.16
CA LYS A 128 -10.10 10.74 -1.36
C LYS A 128 -9.26 9.47 -1.49
N LEU A 129 -8.66 9.23 -2.67
CA LEU A 129 -7.76 8.11 -2.92
C LEU A 129 -6.47 8.21 -2.09
N PHE A 130 -5.85 9.39 -2.04
CA PHE A 130 -4.63 9.62 -1.24
C PHE A 130 -4.87 9.56 0.27
N GLU A 131 -6.11 9.70 0.72
CA GLU A 131 -6.49 9.55 2.13
C GLU A 131 -6.62 8.07 2.55
N GLN A 132 -6.65 7.12 1.60
CA GLN A 132 -6.80 5.69 1.91
C GLN A 132 -5.57 5.14 2.66
N SER A 133 -5.82 4.32 3.69
CA SER A 133 -4.76 3.72 4.51
C SER A 133 -3.85 2.80 3.71
N TRP A 134 -4.43 2.00 2.82
CA TRP A 134 -3.69 1.08 1.94
C TRP A 134 -2.83 1.83 0.92
N PHE A 135 -3.17 3.08 0.59
CA PHE A 135 -2.39 3.88 -0.37
C PHE A 135 -0.98 4.19 0.15
N LYS A 136 -0.81 4.25 1.49
CA LYS A 136 0.48 4.51 2.14
C LYS A 136 1.56 3.45 1.90
N ARG A 137 1.20 2.29 1.34
CA ARG A 137 2.15 1.25 0.94
C ARG A 137 2.96 1.62 -0.30
N PHE A 138 2.44 2.55 -1.10
CA PHE A 138 3.14 3.05 -2.27
C PHE A 138 4.04 4.20 -1.85
N THR A 139 5.30 4.12 -2.26
CA THR A 139 6.27 5.18 -1.99
C THR A 139 6.01 6.37 -2.92
N MET A 140 5.45 6.11 -4.10
CA MET A 140 5.18 7.14 -5.09
C MET A 140 3.91 6.87 -5.88
N SER A 141 3.32 7.95 -6.36
CA SER A 141 2.22 7.90 -7.30
C SER A 141 2.25 9.08 -8.25
N THR A 142 1.74 8.88 -9.45
CA THR A 142 1.43 9.95 -10.40
C THR A 142 0.08 9.66 -11.03
N SER A 143 -0.65 10.72 -11.31
CA SER A 143 -1.97 10.63 -11.95
C SER A 143 -2.07 11.66 -13.06
N SER A 144 -2.52 11.22 -14.22
CA SER A 144 -2.95 12.09 -15.31
C SER A 144 -4.44 11.89 -15.55
N SER A 145 -5.19 12.98 -15.66
CA SER A 145 -6.62 12.93 -15.95
C SER A 145 -6.92 13.72 -17.22
N THR A 146 -7.74 13.14 -18.08
CA THR A 146 -8.44 13.83 -19.17
C THR A 146 -9.93 13.93 -18.83
N SER A 147 -10.73 14.57 -19.67
CA SER A 147 -12.19 14.56 -19.55
C SER A 147 -12.80 13.15 -19.58
N GLU A 148 -12.08 12.16 -20.13
CA GLU A 148 -12.61 10.81 -20.35
C GLU A 148 -12.09 9.77 -19.35
N ARG A 149 -10.90 9.98 -18.77
CA ARG A 149 -10.27 8.99 -17.90
C ARG A 149 -9.25 9.61 -16.95
N MET A 150 -9.03 8.94 -15.83
CA MET A 150 -7.88 9.15 -14.96
C MET A 150 -7.00 7.91 -14.98
N GLN A 151 -5.74 8.09 -15.33
CA GLN A 151 -4.71 7.06 -15.29
C GLN A 151 -3.77 7.32 -14.13
N ILE A 152 -3.50 6.29 -13.35
CA ILE A 152 -2.72 6.37 -12.12
C ILE A 152 -1.64 5.31 -12.16
N TYR A 153 -0.39 5.71 -11.93
CA TYR A 153 0.71 4.79 -11.66
C TYR A 153 1.09 4.84 -10.19
N LEU A 154 1.28 3.68 -9.59
CA LEU A 154 1.62 3.50 -8.18
C LEU A 154 2.88 2.66 -8.10
N SER A 155 3.91 3.14 -7.40
CA SER A 155 5.17 2.40 -7.24
C SER A 155 5.52 2.19 -5.76
N THR A 156 6.03 1.01 -5.45
CA THR A 156 6.60 0.69 -4.14
C THR A 156 8.06 1.12 -4.01
N GLN A 157 8.73 1.47 -5.12
CA GLN A 157 10.12 1.92 -5.11
C GLN A 157 10.27 3.38 -4.67
N GLN A 158 11.42 3.66 -4.07
CA GLN A 158 11.83 5.03 -3.76
C GLN A 158 12.36 5.73 -5.03
N VAL A 159 12.11 7.03 -5.15
CA VAL A 159 12.84 7.89 -6.09
C VAL A 159 13.97 8.60 -5.38
N VAL A 160 15.10 8.67 -6.07
CA VAL A 160 16.22 9.50 -5.67
C VAL A 160 16.40 10.57 -6.76
N ASP A 161 16.19 11.83 -6.37
CA ASP A 161 16.50 13.00 -7.19
C ASP A 161 18.03 13.18 -7.15
N GLN A 162 18.69 13.31 -8.31
CA GLN A 162 20.15 13.43 -8.41
C GLN A 162 20.59 14.88 -8.55
#